data_AF-A0A8T2HXY6-F1
#
_entry.id   AF-A0A8T2HXY6-F1
#
_cell.length_a   1.000
_cell.length_b   1.000
_cell.length_c   1.000
_cell.angle_alpha   90.00
_cell.angle_beta   90.00
_cell.angle_gamma   90.00
#
_symmetry.space_group_name_H-M   'P 1'
#
loop_
_entity.id
_entity.type
_entity.pdbx_description
1 polymer ?
#
loop_
_entity_poly.entity_id
_entity_poly.type
_entity_poly.pdbx_seq_one_letter_code
_entity_poly.pdbx_strand_id
1 'polypeptide(L)'
;MLAGKGFTISKPRAVPSRTSPPQIGQKVRLAGSLRPRELLIVLGPANCGKTRLLEELKKDRELGQAVIGEGPPPILYLNCQAVRPMPYKPVIIIDESNKLMRWSDDPGRKQLRNLLDFFVKTTKEDHLGHFMLASSESFVIDFLEKEGLHTKQYVTQEIGDLATIDEAKQFIESLMLCKKAPPTFFDTTEIGEQIDMWPRVYEICGGNIGLLERCAKHSNRLKSWEKGLKWVSRDLEGAVKRGLGPEDFPTSGSRSSAAWTEEDYKSVLREIALAKEHKHAVSFEKLRKMVGKKAVRSMVEWNLVAVRRKSEWAKDLLETVFTDLDDDKLVTMPSPAELYFVLKMYEAGKLDAAPPNDDK
;
A
#
# COMPACT_ATOMS: atom_id res chain seq x y z
N MET A 1 44.04 -62.72 -31.43
CA MET A 1 43.74 -61.35 -31.88
C MET A 1 42.28 -61.08 -31.63
N LEU A 2 41.99 -59.94 -30.99
CA LEU A 2 40.70 -59.57 -30.43
C LEU A 2 39.66 -59.33 -31.53
N ALA A 3 38.58 -60.11 -31.56
CA ALA A 3 37.39 -59.83 -32.34
C ALA A 3 36.44 -58.95 -31.51
N GLY A 4 35.98 -57.86 -32.14
CA GLY A 4 35.31 -56.72 -31.52
C GLY A 4 33.96 -57.03 -30.88
N LYS A 5 33.70 -56.30 -29.79
CA LYS A 5 32.46 -56.24 -29.02
C LYS A 5 31.31 -55.76 -29.90
N GLY A 6 30.22 -56.53 -29.93
CA GLY A 6 28.91 -56.05 -30.39
C GLY A 6 28.34 -55.03 -29.39
N PHE A 7 27.97 -53.86 -29.91
CA PHE A 7 27.25 -52.82 -29.18
C PHE A 7 25.77 -53.22 -29.01
N THR A 8 25.33 -53.39 -27.77
CA THR A 8 23.91 -53.40 -27.41
C THR A 8 23.46 -51.96 -27.19
N ILE A 9 22.50 -51.48 -27.99
CA ILE A 9 21.85 -50.17 -27.78
C ILE A 9 20.92 -50.30 -26.58
N SER A 10 21.33 -49.75 -25.43
CA SER A 10 20.46 -49.56 -24.27
C SER A 10 19.59 -48.31 -24.48
N LYS A 11 18.27 -48.47 -24.29
CA LYS A 11 17.29 -47.37 -24.32
C LYS A 11 17.70 -46.25 -23.33
N PRO A 12 17.54 -44.97 -23.69
CA PRO A 12 17.77 -43.89 -22.73
C PRO A 12 16.77 -43.99 -21.57
N ARG A 13 17.33 -44.09 -20.36
CA ARG A 13 16.61 -44.01 -19.10
C ARG A 13 16.00 -42.61 -19.01
N ALA A 14 14.67 -42.52 -18.90
CA ALA A 14 13.97 -41.26 -18.70
C ALA A 14 14.52 -40.55 -17.45
N VAL A 15 15.12 -39.38 -17.66
CA VAL A 15 15.53 -38.48 -16.59
C VAL A 15 14.26 -37.84 -16.04
N PRO A 16 14.01 -37.85 -14.71
CA PRO A 16 12.87 -37.17 -14.14
C PRO A 16 12.96 -35.68 -14.45
N SER A 17 11.89 -35.14 -15.03
CA SER A 17 11.69 -33.73 -15.33
C SER A 17 12.04 -32.85 -14.13
N ARG A 18 13.15 -32.10 -14.23
CA ARG A 18 13.50 -31.04 -13.30
C ARG A 18 12.46 -29.92 -13.41
N THR A 19 11.68 -29.78 -12.34
CA THR A 19 11.11 -28.53 -11.83
C THR A 19 10.54 -27.57 -12.87
N SER A 20 9.23 -27.63 -13.01
CA SER A 20 8.38 -26.57 -13.54
C SER A 20 8.79 -25.18 -13.01
N PRO A 21 8.75 -24.12 -13.84
CA PRO A 21 9.11 -22.77 -13.43
C PRO A 21 8.26 -22.29 -12.25
N PRO A 22 8.80 -21.42 -11.37
CA PRO A 22 8.10 -20.96 -10.19
C PRO A 22 6.82 -20.23 -10.60
N GLN A 23 5.68 -20.69 -10.10
CA GLN A 23 4.39 -20.04 -10.24
C GLN A 23 4.40 -18.74 -9.42
N ILE A 24 5.01 -17.69 -9.98
CA ILE A 24 4.85 -16.33 -9.48
C ILE A 24 3.44 -15.91 -9.86
N GLY A 25 2.61 -15.77 -8.83
CA GLY A 25 1.19 -15.53 -8.98
C GLY A 25 0.43 -16.49 -8.10
N GLN A 26 0.37 -16.19 -6.79
CA GLN A 26 -0.88 -16.44 -6.10
C GLN A 26 -1.95 -15.72 -6.94
N LYS A 27 -2.66 -16.48 -7.78
CA LYS A 27 -3.98 -16.08 -8.24
C LYS A 27 -4.72 -15.73 -6.96
N VAL A 28 -4.84 -14.43 -6.67
CA VAL A 28 -5.79 -13.96 -5.67
C VAL A 28 -7.12 -14.46 -6.20
N ARG A 29 -7.56 -15.62 -5.73
CA ARG A 29 -8.93 -16.07 -5.92
C ARG A 29 -9.75 -15.05 -5.12
N LEU A 30 -10.12 -13.96 -5.79
CA LEU A 30 -11.24 -13.12 -5.38
C LEU A 30 -12.55 -13.92 -5.26
N ALA A 31 -12.53 -15.20 -5.66
CA ALA A 31 -13.60 -16.17 -5.63
C ALA A 31 -14.01 -16.68 -4.22
N GLY A 32 -13.46 -16.15 -3.13
CA GLY A 32 -13.81 -16.59 -1.78
C GLY A 32 -14.87 -15.76 -1.05
N SER A 33 -14.93 -14.44 -1.25
CA SER A 33 -15.65 -13.57 -0.31
C SER A 33 -16.28 -12.29 -0.89
N LEU A 34 -15.92 -11.87 -2.11
CA LEU A 34 -16.65 -10.77 -2.74
C LEU A 34 -18.02 -11.28 -3.15
N ARG A 35 -19.03 -11.05 -2.30
CA ARG A 35 -20.42 -11.18 -2.70
C ARG A 35 -20.59 -10.33 -3.97
N PRO A 36 -21.17 -10.86 -5.06
CA PRO A 36 -21.33 -10.13 -6.34
C PRO A 36 -22.21 -8.86 -6.28
N ARG A 37 -22.41 -8.25 -5.11
CA ARG A 37 -23.49 -7.32 -4.80
C ARG A 37 -23.03 -6.07 -4.02
N GLU A 38 -21.73 -5.89 -3.83
CA GLU A 38 -21.18 -4.83 -2.98
C GLU A 38 -20.09 -4.02 -3.73
N LEU A 39 -20.04 -2.72 -3.46
CA LEU A 39 -18.94 -1.83 -3.82
C LEU A 39 -17.67 -2.30 -3.10
N LEU A 40 -16.54 -2.43 -3.78
CA LEU A 40 -15.28 -2.77 -3.11
C LEU A 40 -14.46 -1.50 -2.86
N ILE A 41 -14.05 -1.28 -1.63
CA ILE A 41 -13.13 -0.21 -1.25
C ILE A 41 -11.81 -0.84 -0.83
N VAL A 42 -10.76 -0.56 -1.59
CA VAL A 42 -9.39 -1.02 -1.35
C VAL A 42 -8.59 0.09 -0.67
N LEU A 43 -8.19 -0.15 0.56
CA LEU A 43 -7.31 0.72 1.33
C LEU A 43 -5.90 0.15 1.38
N GLY A 44 -4.95 0.98 1.81
CA GLY A 44 -3.60 0.54 2.14
C GLY A 44 -2.63 1.72 2.13
N PRO A 45 -1.46 1.60 2.77
CA PRO A 45 -0.47 2.66 2.78
C PRO A 45 0.00 3.06 1.37
N ALA A 46 0.65 4.21 1.25
CA ALA A 46 1.24 4.62 -0.03
C ALA A 46 2.21 3.54 -0.54
N ASN A 47 2.23 3.32 -1.86
CA ASN A 47 3.16 2.41 -2.53
C ASN A 47 3.07 0.91 -2.17
N CYS A 48 2.05 0.45 -1.42
CA CYS A 48 1.87 -0.98 -1.11
C CYS A 48 1.36 -1.83 -2.30
N GLY A 49 1.27 -1.26 -3.50
CA GLY A 49 0.89 -2.01 -4.71
C GLY A 49 -0.61 -2.03 -5.04
N LYS A 50 -1.44 -1.16 -4.44
CA LYS A 50 -2.87 -1.02 -4.77
C LYS A 50 -3.11 -0.91 -6.28
N THR A 51 -2.52 0.09 -6.95
CA THR A 51 -2.68 0.30 -8.40
C THR A 51 -2.24 -0.92 -9.20
N ARG A 52 -1.18 -1.62 -8.77
CA ARG A 52 -0.69 -2.83 -9.44
C ARG A 52 -1.63 -4.02 -9.26
N LEU A 53 -2.21 -4.20 -8.08
CA LEU A 53 -3.28 -5.19 -7.87
C LEU A 53 -4.46 -4.88 -8.80
N LEU A 54 -4.89 -3.62 -8.84
CA LEU A 54 -5.98 -3.19 -9.71
C LEU A 54 -5.64 -3.44 -11.19
N GLU A 55 -4.41 -3.21 -11.63
CA GLU A 55 -3.94 -3.51 -12.98
C GLU A 55 -3.92 -5.00 -13.31
N GLU A 56 -3.50 -5.87 -12.38
CA GLU A 56 -3.58 -7.32 -12.58
C GLU A 56 -5.05 -7.78 -12.67
N LEU A 57 -5.94 -7.20 -11.86
CA LEU A 57 -7.38 -7.46 -11.96
C LEU A 57 -7.97 -7.00 -13.31
N LYS A 58 -7.40 -5.96 -13.93
CA LYS A 58 -7.72 -5.52 -15.31
C LYS A 58 -7.19 -6.46 -16.39
N LYS A 59 -6.20 -7.31 -16.13
CA LYS A 59 -5.70 -8.26 -17.12
C LYS A 59 -6.54 -9.53 -17.14
N ASP A 60 -7.04 -9.94 -15.99
CA ASP A 60 -7.91 -11.11 -15.83
C ASP A 60 -9.37 -10.85 -16.23
N ARG A 61 -9.75 -9.58 -16.46
CA ARG A 61 -11.10 -9.16 -16.87
C ARG A 61 -10.99 -7.95 -17.81
N GLU A 62 -11.74 -7.88 -18.91
CA GLU A 62 -11.79 -6.65 -19.73
C GLU A 62 -12.52 -5.52 -18.96
N LEU A 63 -11.78 -4.72 -18.19
CA LEU A 63 -12.32 -3.71 -17.25
C LEU A 63 -12.30 -2.29 -17.81
N GLY A 64 -13.27 -1.47 -17.40
CA GLY A 64 -13.28 -0.02 -17.63
C GLY A 64 -12.51 0.74 -16.55
N GLN A 65 -11.93 1.89 -16.88
CA GLN A 65 -11.20 2.72 -15.92
C GLN A 65 -11.86 4.08 -15.75
N ALA A 66 -11.95 4.53 -14.50
CA ALA A 66 -12.32 5.89 -14.15
C ALA A 66 -11.13 6.62 -13.52
N VAL A 67 -10.91 7.87 -13.90
CA VAL A 67 -9.92 8.76 -13.26
C VAL A 67 -10.62 10.03 -12.82
N ILE A 68 -10.37 10.47 -11.59
CA ILE A 68 -10.89 11.74 -11.07
C ILE A 68 -9.89 12.85 -11.39
N GLY A 69 -10.29 13.79 -12.25
CA GLY A 69 -9.50 14.97 -12.62
C GLY A 69 -9.33 15.97 -11.46
N GLU A 70 -8.35 16.89 -11.59
CA GLU A 70 -7.92 17.74 -10.47
C GLU A 70 -8.67 19.08 -10.32
N GLY A 71 -9.64 19.41 -11.18
CA GLY A 71 -10.40 20.67 -11.13
C GLY A 71 -11.60 20.65 -10.16
N PRO A 72 -12.16 21.82 -9.77
CA PRO A 72 -13.47 21.92 -9.11
C PRO A 72 -14.60 22.24 -10.11
N PRO A 73 -15.71 21.48 -10.15
CA PRO A 73 -15.89 20.16 -9.53
C PRO A 73 -15.01 19.12 -10.24
N PRO A 74 -14.49 18.10 -9.51
CA PRO A 74 -13.66 17.06 -10.13
C PRO A 74 -14.43 16.35 -11.24
N ILE A 75 -13.81 16.22 -12.41
CA ILE A 75 -14.44 15.55 -13.56
C ILE A 75 -14.08 14.06 -13.47
N LEU A 76 -15.08 13.19 -13.45
CA LEU A 76 -14.88 11.74 -13.55
C LEU A 76 -14.71 11.37 -15.04
N TYR A 77 -13.47 11.08 -15.44
CA TYR A 77 -13.17 10.60 -16.78
C TYR A 77 -13.37 9.09 -16.82
N LEU A 78 -14.43 8.64 -17.49
CA LEU A 78 -14.66 7.22 -17.78
C LEU A 78 -14.01 6.88 -19.11
N ASN A 79 -12.84 6.23 -19.08
CA ASN A 79 -12.24 5.64 -20.26
C ASN A 79 -12.85 4.25 -20.47
N CYS A 80 -13.95 4.21 -21.21
CA CYS A 80 -14.57 2.98 -21.68
C CYS A 80 -13.95 2.62 -23.04
N GLN A 81 -12.80 1.94 -23.05
CA GLN A 81 -12.28 1.39 -24.30
C GLN A 81 -13.24 0.31 -24.82
N ALA A 82 -13.92 0.63 -25.92
CA ALA A 82 -14.79 -0.22 -26.73
C ALA A 82 -15.60 -1.27 -25.95
N VAL A 83 -16.79 -0.87 -25.47
CA VAL A 83 -17.80 -1.79 -24.95
C VAL A 83 -18.30 -2.67 -26.09
N ARG A 84 -17.60 -3.78 -26.37
CA ARG A 84 -18.17 -4.89 -27.14
C ARG A 84 -19.30 -5.51 -26.32
N PRO A 85 -20.28 -6.21 -26.92
CA PRO A 85 -21.20 -7.04 -26.16
C PRO A 85 -20.37 -8.07 -25.39
N MET A 86 -20.26 -7.86 -24.09
CA MET A 86 -19.34 -8.58 -23.21
C MET A 86 -20.09 -9.71 -22.49
N PRO A 87 -19.52 -10.93 -22.40
CA PRO A 87 -20.08 -12.00 -21.57
C PRO A 87 -19.95 -11.72 -20.06
N TYR A 88 -19.28 -10.63 -19.66
CA TYR A 88 -19.00 -10.25 -18.29
C TYR A 88 -19.52 -8.85 -17.97
N LYS A 89 -19.92 -8.64 -16.70
CA LYS A 89 -20.34 -7.33 -16.20
C LYS A 89 -19.13 -6.38 -16.11
N PRO A 90 -19.26 -5.10 -16.52
CA PRO A 90 -18.19 -4.12 -16.43
C PRO A 90 -17.74 -3.90 -14.98
N VAL A 91 -16.44 -3.74 -14.76
CA VAL A 91 -15.90 -3.22 -13.49
C VAL A 91 -15.28 -1.86 -13.79
N ILE A 92 -15.62 -0.86 -12.98
CA ILE A 92 -15.04 0.47 -13.02
C ILE A 92 -14.17 0.67 -11.78
N ILE A 93 -12.90 0.98 -12.01
CA ILE A 93 -11.93 1.27 -10.94
C ILE A 93 -11.71 2.77 -10.85
N ILE A 94 -11.85 3.32 -9.65
CA ILE A 94 -11.55 4.72 -9.29
C ILE A 94 -10.33 4.70 -8.36
N ASP A 95 -9.16 5.05 -8.91
CA ASP A 95 -7.93 5.20 -8.12
C ASP A 95 -7.87 6.58 -7.45
N GLU A 96 -7.15 6.70 -6.33
CA GLU A 96 -7.10 7.89 -5.47
C GLU A 96 -8.49 8.47 -5.17
N SER A 97 -9.42 7.59 -4.78
CA SER A 97 -10.82 7.91 -4.48
C SER A 97 -11.00 8.90 -3.32
N ASN A 98 -9.98 9.12 -2.49
CA ASN A 98 -9.98 10.21 -1.51
C ASN A 98 -10.12 11.60 -2.16
N LYS A 99 -9.80 11.76 -3.45
CA LYS A 99 -10.11 12.98 -4.21
C LYS A 99 -11.61 13.31 -4.25
N LEU A 100 -12.50 12.35 -4.02
CA LEU A 100 -13.95 12.59 -3.88
C LEU A 100 -14.28 13.46 -2.66
N MET A 101 -13.41 13.50 -1.65
CA MET A 101 -13.60 14.35 -0.46
C MET A 101 -13.64 15.85 -0.79
N ARG A 102 -13.13 16.24 -1.96
CA ARG A 102 -13.22 17.63 -2.47
C ARG A 102 -14.64 18.05 -2.84
N TRP A 103 -15.59 17.11 -2.91
CA TRP A 103 -17.00 17.38 -3.19
C TRP A 103 -17.78 17.64 -1.89
N SER A 104 -17.10 18.04 -0.82
CA SER A 104 -17.71 18.25 0.50
C SER A 104 -18.69 19.42 0.56
N ASP A 105 -18.59 20.37 -0.38
CA ASP A 105 -19.37 21.62 -0.38
C ASP A 105 -20.47 21.59 -1.45
N ASP A 106 -21.52 22.40 -1.29
CA ASP A 106 -22.62 22.51 -2.26
C ASP A 106 -22.17 23.32 -3.49
N PRO A 107 -22.44 22.92 -4.76
CA PRO A 107 -23.26 21.80 -5.24
C PRO A 107 -22.57 20.43 -5.27
N GLY A 108 -21.26 20.36 -5.03
CA GLY A 108 -20.45 19.13 -5.07
C GLY A 108 -21.03 18.01 -4.20
N ARG A 109 -21.52 18.34 -3.00
CA ARG A 109 -22.08 17.35 -2.08
C ARG A 109 -23.29 16.63 -2.66
N LYS A 110 -24.17 17.36 -3.34
CA LYS A 110 -25.33 16.78 -4.03
C LYS A 110 -24.89 15.87 -5.18
N GLN A 111 -23.88 16.30 -5.95
CA GLN A 111 -23.34 15.50 -7.05
C GLN A 111 -22.67 14.21 -6.55
N LEU A 112 -21.98 14.27 -5.40
CA LEU A 112 -21.34 13.10 -4.78
C LEU A 112 -22.40 12.08 -4.34
N ARG A 113 -23.48 12.54 -3.70
CA ARG A 113 -24.60 11.65 -3.31
C ARG A 113 -25.21 10.95 -4.51
N ASN A 114 -25.50 11.70 -5.56
CA ASN A 114 -26.01 11.12 -6.81
C ASN A 114 -25.04 10.09 -7.41
N LEU A 115 -23.72 10.34 -7.31
CA LEU A 115 -22.70 9.40 -7.78
C LEU A 115 -22.66 8.12 -6.92
N LEU A 116 -22.77 8.24 -5.61
CA LEU A 116 -22.83 7.10 -4.69
C LEU A 116 -24.10 6.29 -4.90
N ASP A 117 -25.26 6.94 -5.05
CA ASP A 117 -26.53 6.29 -5.39
C ASP A 117 -26.40 5.54 -6.71
N PHE A 118 -25.74 6.13 -7.71
CA PHE A 118 -25.46 5.45 -8.99
C PHE A 118 -24.56 4.23 -8.80
N PHE A 119 -23.53 4.28 -7.95
CA PHE A 119 -22.69 3.12 -7.65
C PHE A 119 -23.49 2.00 -7.00
N VAL A 120 -24.30 2.33 -6.00
CA VAL A 120 -25.15 1.37 -5.28
C VAL A 120 -26.16 0.75 -6.23
N LYS A 121 -26.88 1.57 -7.00
CA LYS A 121 -27.87 1.11 -7.96
C LYS A 121 -27.25 0.17 -9.00
N THR A 122 -26.12 0.55 -9.59
CA THR A 122 -25.44 -0.25 -10.62
C THR A 122 -24.91 -1.58 -10.07
N THR A 123 -24.39 -1.60 -8.84
CA THR A 123 -23.77 -2.80 -8.25
C THR A 123 -24.79 -3.72 -7.56
N LYS A 124 -25.53 -3.17 -6.60
CA LYS A 124 -26.34 -3.93 -5.65
C LYS A 124 -27.79 -4.10 -6.10
N GLU A 125 -28.35 -3.14 -6.81
CA GLU A 125 -29.79 -3.15 -7.15
C GLU A 125 -30.02 -3.73 -8.55
N ASP A 126 -29.48 -3.09 -9.59
CA ASP A 126 -29.69 -3.47 -10.98
C ASP A 126 -28.68 -4.53 -11.46
N HIS A 127 -27.61 -4.74 -10.69
CA HIS A 127 -26.55 -5.69 -10.98
C HIS A 127 -25.94 -5.54 -12.39
N LEU A 128 -25.77 -4.31 -12.85
CA LEU A 128 -25.27 -3.99 -14.18
C LEU A 128 -23.75 -3.94 -14.24
N GLY A 129 -23.05 -3.84 -13.10
CA GLY A 129 -21.60 -3.73 -13.05
C GLY A 129 -21.02 -3.80 -11.64
N HIS A 130 -19.73 -3.55 -11.53
CA HIS A 130 -19.03 -3.42 -10.24
C HIS A 130 -18.25 -2.11 -10.20
N PHE A 131 -18.13 -1.54 -9.01
CA PHE A 131 -17.25 -0.41 -8.74
C PHE A 131 -16.19 -0.81 -7.72
N MET A 132 -14.97 -0.32 -7.94
CA MET A 132 -13.85 -0.48 -7.02
C MET A 132 -13.25 0.89 -6.73
N LEU A 133 -13.23 1.31 -5.47
CA LEU A 133 -12.58 2.54 -5.03
C LEU A 133 -11.24 2.16 -4.39
N ALA A 134 -10.14 2.76 -4.83
CA ALA A 134 -8.85 2.60 -4.19
C ALA A 134 -8.41 3.91 -3.53
N SER A 135 -7.86 3.84 -2.32
CA SER A 135 -7.40 5.03 -1.59
C SER A 135 -6.18 4.72 -0.75
N SER A 136 -5.27 5.69 -0.69
CA SER A 136 -4.18 5.74 0.29
C SER A 136 -4.62 6.33 1.64
N GLU A 137 -5.75 7.06 1.65
CA GLU A 137 -6.28 7.76 2.81
C GLU A 137 -7.42 6.95 3.45
N SER A 138 -7.19 6.52 4.69
CA SER A 138 -8.06 5.61 5.44
C SER A 138 -9.38 6.24 5.90
N PHE A 139 -9.43 7.57 6.03
CA PHE A 139 -10.64 8.30 6.42
C PHE A 139 -11.64 8.51 5.28
N VAL A 140 -11.31 8.08 4.06
CA VAL A 140 -12.26 8.12 2.93
C VAL A 140 -13.54 7.35 3.27
N ILE A 141 -13.46 6.24 4.00
CA ILE A 141 -14.65 5.47 4.42
C ILE A 141 -15.53 6.32 5.35
N ASP A 142 -14.95 6.87 6.42
CA ASP A 142 -15.68 7.70 7.39
C ASP A 142 -16.34 8.90 6.69
N PHE A 143 -15.76 9.41 5.61
CA PHE A 143 -16.34 10.46 4.77
C PHE A 143 -17.49 9.94 3.89
N LEU A 144 -17.29 8.85 3.15
CA LEU A 144 -18.32 8.28 2.28
C LEU A 144 -19.56 7.83 3.06
N GLU A 145 -19.39 7.29 4.26
CA GLU A 145 -20.50 6.92 5.14
C GLU A 145 -21.34 8.13 5.57
N LYS A 146 -20.69 9.25 5.90
CA LYS A 146 -21.39 10.51 6.23
C LYS A 146 -22.16 11.06 5.04
N GLU A 147 -21.69 10.80 3.82
CA GLU A 147 -22.37 11.21 2.59
C GLU A 147 -23.42 10.21 2.11
N GLY A 148 -23.71 9.16 2.89
CA GLY A 148 -24.87 8.27 2.65
C GLY A 148 -24.52 6.86 2.17
N LEU A 149 -23.23 6.52 2.04
CA LEU A 149 -22.83 5.16 1.72
C LEU A 149 -22.91 4.26 2.98
N HIS A 150 -23.89 3.37 3.04
CA HIS A 150 -24.09 2.49 4.19
C HIS A 150 -23.17 1.26 4.17
N THR A 151 -22.77 0.76 5.34
CA THR A 151 -21.91 -0.43 5.52
C THR A 151 -22.39 -1.70 4.84
N LYS A 152 -23.69 -1.82 4.54
CA LYS A 152 -24.26 -2.95 3.78
C LYS A 152 -24.14 -2.81 2.26
N GLN A 153 -23.57 -1.72 1.78
CA GLN A 153 -23.44 -1.40 0.35
C GLN A 153 -22.01 -1.58 -0.15
N TYR A 154 -21.04 -1.76 0.75
CA TYR A 154 -19.65 -1.93 0.37
C TYR A 154 -18.92 -2.95 1.25
N VAL A 155 -17.80 -3.46 0.74
CA VAL A 155 -16.81 -4.25 1.47
C VAL A 155 -15.49 -3.50 1.42
N THR A 156 -14.79 -3.47 2.54
CA THR A 156 -13.42 -2.93 2.62
C THR A 156 -12.40 -4.03 2.64
N GLN A 157 -11.35 -3.87 1.85
CA GLN A 157 -10.15 -4.69 1.93
C GLN A 157 -8.95 -3.77 2.08
N GLU A 158 -8.02 -4.13 2.93
CA GLU A 158 -6.80 -3.38 3.13
C GLU A 158 -5.59 -4.17 2.66
N ILE A 159 -4.76 -3.56 1.82
CA ILE A 159 -3.54 -4.13 1.29
C ILE A 159 -2.36 -3.64 2.11
N GLY A 160 -1.63 -4.60 2.67
CA GLY A 160 -0.39 -4.36 3.37
C GLY A 160 0.85 -4.51 2.48
N ASP A 161 2.00 -4.39 3.12
CA ASP A 161 3.28 -4.72 2.50
C ASP A 161 3.46 -6.25 2.36
N LEU A 162 4.44 -6.67 1.56
CA LEU A 162 4.87 -8.07 1.51
C LEU A 162 5.36 -8.50 2.90
N ALA A 163 4.99 -9.70 3.34
CA ALA A 163 5.18 -10.11 4.73
C ALA A 163 6.59 -10.64 5.01
N THR A 164 7.29 -11.10 3.97
CA THR A 164 8.59 -11.78 4.10
C THR A 164 9.64 -11.24 3.14
N ILE A 165 10.91 -11.41 3.53
CA ILE A 165 12.07 -11.13 2.68
C ILE A 165 12.06 -11.91 1.37
N ASP A 166 11.61 -13.17 1.40
CA ASP A 166 11.54 -14.03 0.21
C ASP A 166 10.49 -13.54 -0.78
N GLU A 167 9.31 -13.09 -0.30
CA GLU A 167 8.29 -12.47 -1.15
C GLU A 167 8.82 -11.18 -1.79
N ALA A 168 9.50 -10.32 -1.02
CA ALA A 168 10.10 -9.09 -1.51
C ALA A 168 11.18 -9.36 -2.58
N LYS A 169 12.03 -10.36 -2.34
CA LYS A 169 13.05 -10.80 -3.28
C LYS A 169 12.45 -11.35 -4.56
N GLN A 170 11.50 -12.28 -4.46
CA GLN A 170 10.79 -12.84 -5.62
C GLN A 170 10.07 -11.75 -6.42
N PHE A 171 9.49 -10.76 -5.75
CA PHE A 171 8.87 -9.63 -6.42
C PHE A 171 9.90 -8.86 -7.27
N ILE A 172 11.04 -8.46 -6.71
CA ILE A 172 12.09 -7.75 -7.46
C ILE A 172 12.66 -8.60 -8.59
N GLU A 173 12.94 -9.89 -8.34
CA GLU A 173 13.40 -10.82 -9.37
C GLU A 173 12.39 -10.91 -10.52
N SER A 174 11.09 -10.93 -10.23
CA SER A 174 10.04 -10.91 -11.26
C SER A 174 10.04 -9.63 -12.10
N LEU A 175 10.37 -8.47 -11.51
CA LEU A 175 10.53 -7.21 -12.25
C LEU A 175 11.74 -7.28 -13.18
N MET A 176 12.85 -7.83 -12.68
CA MET A 176 14.09 -7.97 -13.43
C MET A 176 13.96 -8.96 -14.60
N LEU A 177 13.18 -10.04 -14.44
CA LEU A 177 12.96 -11.06 -15.46
C LEU A 177 11.89 -10.68 -16.51
N CYS A 178 11.14 -9.59 -16.29
CA CYS A 178 10.07 -9.20 -17.19
C CYS A 178 10.63 -8.66 -18.52
N LYS A 179 10.68 -9.52 -19.55
CA LYS A 179 11.17 -9.24 -20.92
C LYS A 179 10.50 -8.07 -21.66
N LYS A 180 9.45 -7.46 -21.09
CA LYS A 180 8.78 -6.25 -21.61
C LYS A 180 9.32 -4.95 -21.01
N ALA A 181 10.16 -5.01 -19.97
CA ALA A 181 10.89 -3.85 -19.50
C ALA A 181 11.88 -3.41 -20.61
N PRO A 182 12.02 -2.09 -20.88
CA PRO A 182 13.03 -1.61 -21.82
C PRO A 182 14.40 -2.22 -21.46
N PRO A 183 15.25 -2.61 -22.42
CA PRO A 183 16.56 -3.21 -22.15
C PRO A 183 17.51 -2.32 -21.31
N THR A 184 17.13 -1.07 -21.04
CA THR A 184 17.82 -0.13 -20.15
C THR A 184 17.41 -0.22 -18.67
N PHE A 185 16.42 -1.05 -18.31
CA PHE A 185 15.79 -0.99 -16.99
C PHE A 185 16.52 -1.79 -15.90
N PHE A 186 17.13 -2.92 -16.25
CA PHE A 186 17.90 -3.77 -15.32
C PHE A 186 19.02 -4.50 -16.08
N ASP A 187 20.28 -4.14 -15.79
CA ASP A 187 21.46 -4.87 -16.27
C ASP A 187 22.00 -5.67 -15.07
N THR A 188 21.54 -6.92 -14.98
CA THR A 188 21.43 -7.69 -13.73
C THR A 188 22.66 -8.50 -13.34
N THR A 189 23.69 -8.55 -14.19
CA THR A 189 24.88 -9.38 -13.93
C THR A 189 25.71 -8.90 -12.74
N GLU A 190 25.79 -7.59 -12.48
CA GLU A 190 26.66 -7.05 -11.41
C GLU A 190 25.96 -6.87 -10.05
N ILE A 191 24.64 -6.73 -10.03
CA ILE A 191 23.87 -6.46 -8.80
C ILE A 191 23.22 -7.74 -8.24
N GLY A 192 22.87 -8.69 -9.12
CA GLY A 192 22.29 -9.98 -8.73
C GLY A 192 23.21 -10.82 -7.84
N GLU A 193 24.52 -10.55 -7.86
CA GLU A 193 25.53 -11.27 -7.07
C GLU A 193 25.66 -10.74 -5.63
N GLN A 194 25.09 -9.58 -5.28
CA GLN A 194 25.09 -9.04 -3.91
C GLN A 194 23.97 -9.65 -3.05
N ILE A 195 23.91 -10.99 -3.00
CA ILE A 195 22.87 -11.75 -2.28
C ILE A 195 22.81 -11.35 -0.80
N ASP A 196 23.95 -10.99 -0.21
CA ASP A 196 24.06 -10.65 1.21
C ASP A 196 23.41 -9.32 1.60
N MET A 197 23.00 -8.49 0.64
CA MET A 197 22.37 -7.19 0.92
C MET A 197 20.88 -7.28 1.22
N TRP A 198 20.22 -8.38 0.89
CA TRP A 198 18.77 -8.54 1.03
C TRP A 198 18.25 -8.29 2.46
N PRO A 199 18.88 -8.80 3.53
CA PRO A 199 18.46 -8.48 4.90
C PRO A 199 18.43 -6.99 5.17
N ARG A 200 19.43 -6.25 4.69
CA ARG A 200 19.51 -4.80 4.85
C ARG A 200 18.51 -4.05 3.97
N VAL A 201 18.28 -4.53 2.75
CA VAL A 201 17.25 -4.00 1.85
C VAL A 201 15.87 -4.16 2.50
N TYR A 202 15.57 -5.33 3.03
CA TYR A 202 14.29 -5.60 3.70
C TYR A 202 14.16 -4.88 5.03
N GLU A 203 15.23 -4.69 5.79
CA GLU A 203 15.21 -3.88 7.01
C GLU A 203 14.75 -2.43 6.75
N ILE A 204 15.19 -1.83 5.64
CA ILE A 204 14.87 -0.44 5.30
C ILE A 204 13.58 -0.35 4.48
N CYS A 205 13.44 -1.12 3.40
CA CYS A 205 12.30 -1.02 2.51
C CYS A 205 11.10 -1.88 2.97
N GLY A 206 11.33 -2.85 3.85
CA GLY A 206 10.37 -3.90 4.20
C GLY A 206 9.82 -4.59 2.96
N GLY A 207 8.54 -4.94 3.02
CA GLY A 207 7.80 -5.47 1.88
C GLY A 207 7.12 -4.41 1.02
N ASN A 208 7.41 -3.12 1.20
CA ASN A 208 6.70 -2.07 0.48
C ASN A 208 7.12 -2.06 -0.99
N ILE A 209 6.19 -2.48 -1.86
CA ILE A 209 6.42 -2.73 -3.28
C ILE A 209 7.05 -1.52 -3.99
N GLY A 210 6.50 -0.32 -3.82
CA GLY A 210 7.03 0.86 -4.51
C GLY A 210 8.35 1.38 -3.92
N LEU A 211 8.63 1.14 -2.63
CA LEU A 211 9.96 1.40 -2.08
C LEU A 211 11.00 0.44 -2.61
N LEU A 212 10.67 -0.86 -2.65
CA LEU A 212 11.52 -1.90 -3.23
C LEU A 212 11.83 -1.59 -4.70
N GLU A 213 10.82 -1.24 -5.49
CA GLU A 213 10.99 -0.87 -6.90
C GLU A 213 11.86 0.38 -7.08
N ARG A 214 11.62 1.43 -6.29
CA ARG A 214 12.46 2.65 -6.30
C ARG A 214 13.90 2.32 -5.93
N CYS A 215 14.11 1.55 -4.87
CA CYS A 215 15.44 1.13 -4.45
C CYS A 215 16.14 0.35 -5.57
N ALA A 216 15.50 -0.67 -6.12
CA ALA A 216 16.05 -1.50 -7.19
C ALA A 216 16.42 -0.66 -8.44
N LYS A 217 15.56 0.28 -8.86
CA LYS A 217 15.83 1.21 -9.97
C LYS A 217 17.08 2.05 -9.71
N HIS A 218 17.19 2.65 -8.52
CA HIS A 218 18.35 3.47 -8.16
C HIS A 218 19.61 2.65 -8.00
N SER A 219 19.52 1.46 -7.42
CA SER A 219 20.63 0.52 -7.30
C SER A 219 21.12 0.08 -8.67
N ASN A 220 20.23 -0.23 -9.61
CA ASN A 220 20.60 -0.55 -11.00
C ASN A 220 21.34 0.60 -11.68
N ARG A 221 20.84 1.82 -11.57
CA ARG A 221 21.49 3.01 -12.14
C ARG A 221 22.86 3.29 -11.54
N LEU A 222 23.03 3.02 -10.25
CA LEU A 222 24.25 3.37 -9.49
C LEU A 222 25.19 2.18 -9.28
N LYS A 223 24.83 1.00 -9.79
CA LYS A 223 25.53 -0.27 -9.64
C LYS A 223 25.89 -0.61 -8.17
N SER A 224 25.01 -0.29 -7.23
CA SER A 224 25.20 -0.56 -5.79
C SER A 224 23.88 -0.52 -5.01
N TRP A 225 23.62 -1.56 -4.22
CA TRP A 225 22.48 -1.57 -3.28
C TRP A 225 22.63 -0.51 -2.20
N GLU A 226 23.83 -0.29 -1.64
CA GLU A 226 24.00 0.73 -0.60
C GLU A 226 23.65 2.14 -1.08
N LYS A 227 24.05 2.49 -2.31
CA LYS A 227 23.73 3.80 -2.89
C LYS A 227 22.23 3.97 -3.13
N GLY A 228 21.55 2.93 -3.60
CA GLY A 228 20.09 2.93 -3.77
C GLY A 228 19.37 3.06 -2.43
N LEU A 229 19.80 2.30 -1.43
CA LEU A 229 19.25 2.36 -0.07
C LEU A 229 19.46 3.73 0.55
N LYS A 230 20.67 4.32 0.43
CA LYS A 230 20.96 5.67 0.92
C LYS A 230 20.05 6.72 0.27
N TRP A 231 19.73 6.55 -1.01
CA TRP A 231 18.85 7.45 -1.72
C TRP A 231 17.42 7.38 -1.17
N VAL A 232 16.85 6.18 -1.07
CA VAL A 232 15.49 5.96 -0.54
C VAL A 232 15.40 6.40 0.93
N SER A 233 16.45 6.11 1.70
CA SER A 233 16.59 6.49 3.11
C SER A 233 16.47 8.00 3.33
N ARG A 234 17.20 8.81 2.55
CA ARG A 234 17.25 10.26 2.75
C ARG A 234 15.89 10.94 2.51
N ASP A 235 15.15 10.48 1.50
CA ASP A 235 13.83 11.03 1.16
C ASP A 235 12.83 10.82 2.31
N LEU A 236 12.86 9.63 2.93
CA LEU A 236 11.93 9.22 3.97
C LEU A 236 12.32 9.72 5.35
N GLU A 237 13.61 9.86 5.64
CA GLU A 237 14.09 10.58 6.82
C GLU A 237 13.59 12.03 6.81
N GLY A 238 13.59 12.69 5.64
CA GLY A 238 13.02 14.02 5.46
C GLY A 238 11.52 14.05 5.76
N ALA A 239 10.76 13.01 5.39
CA ALA A 239 9.33 12.92 5.68
C ALA A 239 9.06 12.84 7.20
N VAL A 240 9.79 11.99 7.93
CA VAL A 240 9.66 11.89 9.39
C VAL A 240 10.06 13.21 10.06
N LYS A 241 11.19 13.81 9.68
CA LYS A 241 11.65 15.08 10.27
C LYS A 241 10.69 16.23 10.02
N ARG A 242 10.07 16.32 8.84
CA ARG A 242 9.07 17.37 8.55
C ARG A 242 7.92 17.33 9.55
N GLY A 243 7.47 16.14 9.98
CA GLY A 243 6.40 16.04 10.97
C GLY A 243 6.71 16.69 12.33
N LEU A 244 7.99 16.95 12.64
CA LEU A 244 8.40 17.69 13.84
C LEU A 244 8.18 19.20 13.73
N GLY A 245 8.02 19.75 12.51
CA GLY A 245 7.71 21.16 12.24
C GLY A 245 6.30 21.31 11.67
N PRO A 246 5.23 21.21 12.48
CA PRO A 246 3.85 21.35 12.00
C PRO A 246 3.57 22.67 11.25
N GLU A 247 4.31 23.73 11.55
CA GLU A 247 4.26 25.03 10.88
C GLU A 247 4.68 24.99 9.40
N ASP A 248 5.47 23.99 9.00
CA ASP A 248 5.92 23.80 7.60
C ASP A 248 4.82 23.22 6.70
N PHE A 249 3.65 22.85 7.26
CA PHE A 249 2.53 22.30 6.53
C PHE A 249 1.49 23.39 6.23
N PRO A 250 1.56 24.02 5.04
CA PRO A 250 0.62 25.06 4.67
C PRO A 250 -0.79 24.49 4.51
N THR A 251 -1.78 25.33 4.74
CA THR A 251 -3.15 25.03 4.28
C THR A 251 -3.13 25.01 2.75
N SER A 252 -3.37 23.86 2.13
CA SER A 252 -3.33 23.70 0.67
C SER A 252 -4.49 22.86 0.18
N GLY A 253 -5.29 23.45 -0.72
CA GLY A 253 -6.44 22.79 -1.33
C GLY A 253 -7.45 22.29 -0.30
N SER A 254 -7.64 20.97 -0.24
CA SER A 254 -8.60 20.29 0.65
C SER A 254 -8.01 19.82 1.97
N ARG A 255 -6.73 20.07 2.26
CA ARG A 255 -6.09 19.62 3.51
C ARG A 255 -6.10 20.72 4.58
N SER A 256 -6.46 20.31 5.78
CA SER A 256 -6.37 21.12 7.00
C SER A 256 -4.93 21.57 7.24
N SER A 257 -4.74 22.73 7.87
CA SER A 257 -3.47 23.04 8.54
C SER A 257 -3.10 21.93 9.52
N ALA A 258 -1.81 21.72 9.78
CA ALA A 258 -1.37 20.82 10.83
C ALA A 258 -2.10 21.12 12.16
N ALA A 259 -2.59 20.08 12.81
CA ALA A 259 -3.35 20.19 14.06
C ALA A 259 -2.68 19.44 15.22
N TRP A 260 -1.34 19.30 15.16
CA TRP A 260 -0.50 18.69 16.18
C TRP A 260 0.66 19.63 16.52
N THR A 261 1.27 19.41 17.69
CA THR A 261 2.53 20.03 18.11
C THR A 261 3.71 19.08 17.90
N GLU A 262 4.94 19.59 17.91
CA GLU A 262 6.14 18.74 17.86
C GLU A 262 6.10 17.62 18.93
N GLU A 263 5.68 17.95 20.15
CA GLU A 263 5.60 17.01 21.28
C GLU A 263 4.51 15.95 21.08
N ASP A 264 3.37 16.32 20.48
CA ASP A 264 2.34 15.35 20.10
C ASP A 264 2.92 14.32 19.12
N TYR A 265 3.64 14.77 18.10
CA TYR A 265 4.20 13.87 17.10
C TYR A 265 5.32 13.00 17.68
N LYS A 266 6.23 13.57 18.50
CA LYS A 266 7.24 12.79 19.24
C LYS A 266 6.60 11.71 20.12
N SER A 267 5.52 12.06 20.82
CA SER A 267 4.77 11.12 21.66
C SER A 267 4.19 9.96 20.85
N VAL A 268 3.58 10.26 19.70
CA VAL A 268 3.07 9.24 18.77
C VAL A 268 4.20 8.34 18.24
N LEU A 269 5.32 8.93 17.80
CA LEU A 269 6.48 8.17 17.31
C LEU A 269 7.07 7.24 18.38
N ARG A 270 7.17 7.73 19.63
CA ARG A 270 7.67 6.96 20.77
C ARG A 270 6.78 5.75 21.05
N GLU A 271 5.47 5.95 21.02
CA GLU A 271 4.48 4.91 21.28
C GLU A 271 4.49 3.83 20.20
N ILE A 272 4.67 4.21 18.93
CA ILE A 272 4.88 3.28 17.82
C ILE A 272 6.19 2.50 18.00
N ALA A 273 7.29 3.16 18.39
CA ALA A 273 8.57 2.51 18.63
C ALA A 273 8.51 1.48 19.77
N LEU A 274 7.80 1.81 20.86
CA LEU A 274 7.60 0.96 22.02
C LEU A 274 6.73 -0.28 21.73
N ALA A 275 5.79 -0.19 20.78
CA ALA A 275 4.84 -1.26 20.45
C ALA A 275 5.43 -2.44 19.65
N LYS A 276 6.68 -2.85 19.94
CA LYS A 276 7.40 -3.92 19.21
C LYS A 276 6.65 -5.24 19.21
N GLU A 277 6.05 -5.60 20.34
CA GLU A 277 5.25 -6.82 20.52
C GLU A 277 3.97 -6.84 19.67
N HIS A 278 3.50 -5.67 19.24
CA HIS A 278 2.35 -5.49 18.35
C HIS A 278 2.77 -5.08 16.94
N LYS A 279 3.97 -5.47 16.49
CA LYS A 279 4.54 -5.11 15.19
C LYS A 279 4.55 -3.59 14.93
N HIS A 280 4.81 -2.80 15.97
CA HIS A 280 4.80 -1.33 15.90
C HIS A 280 3.46 -0.73 15.49
N ALA A 281 2.35 -1.41 15.82
CA ALA A 281 1.01 -0.89 15.70
C ALA A 281 0.47 -0.44 17.06
N VAL A 282 -0.23 0.69 17.08
CA VAL A 282 -0.81 1.27 18.30
C VAL A 282 -2.32 1.45 18.11
N SER A 283 -3.11 1.23 19.15
CA SER A 283 -4.56 1.54 19.13
C SER A 283 -4.81 3.00 18.72
N PHE A 284 -5.73 3.20 17.78
CA PHE A 284 -6.18 4.53 17.39
C PHE A 284 -6.82 5.27 18.56
N GLU A 285 -7.63 4.58 19.37
CA GLU A 285 -8.27 5.17 20.55
C GLU A 285 -7.25 5.56 21.63
N LYS A 286 -6.15 4.81 21.79
CA LYS A 286 -5.04 5.20 22.68
C LYS A 286 -4.40 6.51 22.21
N LEU A 287 -4.02 6.62 20.93
CA LEU A 287 -3.43 7.85 20.40
C LEU A 287 -4.41 9.03 20.47
N ARG A 288 -5.69 8.78 20.20
CA ARG A 288 -6.74 9.79 20.32
C ARG A 288 -6.86 10.36 21.74
N LYS A 289 -6.74 9.54 22.78
CA LYS A 289 -6.77 10.00 24.19
C LYS A 289 -5.51 10.79 24.56
N MET A 290 -4.38 10.46 23.95
CA MET A 290 -3.07 11.04 24.23
C MET A 290 -2.88 12.42 23.60
N VAL A 291 -3.10 12.56 22.29
CA VAL A 291 -2.83 13.80 21.55
C VAL A 291 -4.09 14.45 20.96
N GLY A 292 -5.25 13.83 21.16
CA GLY A 292 -6.52 14.33 20.64
C GLY A 292 -6.84 13.86 19.22
N LYS A 293 -8.14 13.67 18.95
CA LYS A 293 -8.65 13.17 17.66
C LYS A 293 -8.22 14.01 16.45
N LYS A 294 -8.17 15.33 16.62
CA LYS A 294 -7.83 16.27 15.53
C LYS A 294 -6.36 16.14 15.14
N ALA A 295 -5.46 16.00 16.11
CA ALA A 295 -4.03 15.80 15.87
C ALA A 295 -3.77 14.50 15.12
N VAL A 296 -4.28 13.35 15.61
CA VAL A 296 -4.09 12.05 14.94
C VAL A 296 -4.61 12.08 13.51
N ARG A 297 -5.81 12.63 13.29
CA ARG A 297 -6.39 12.77 11.94
C ARG A 297 -5.51 13.61 11.03
N SER A 298 -5.03 14.74 11.52
CA SER A 298 -4.15 15.62 10.77
C SER A 298 -2.83 14.94 10.41
N MET A 299 -2.22 14.17 11.32
CA MET A 299 -1.01 13.39 11.02
C MET A 299 -1.25 12.35 9.91
N VAL A 300 -2.44 11.73 9.87
CA VAL A 300 -2.81 10.79 8.79
C VAL A 300 -3.05 11.52 7.46
N GLU A 301 -3.76 12.65 7.47
CA GLU A 301 -4.01 13.48 6.28
C GLU A 301 -2.70 13.91 5.59
N TRP A 302 -1.66 14.17 6.39
CA TRP A 302 -0.31 14.53 5.92
C TRP A 302 0.62 13.33 5.70
N ASN A 303 0.10 12.10 5.79
CA ASN A 303 0.85 10.86 5.60
C ASN A 303 2.11 10.77 6.50
N LEU A 304 1.98 11.21 7.76
CA LEU A 304 3.01 11.04 8.79
C LEU A 304 2.82 9.72 9.56
N VAL A 305 1.57 9.29 9.70
CA VAL A 305 1.17 7.98 10.20
C VAL A 305 0.05 7.42 9.32
N ALA A 306 -0.19 6.11 9.39
CA ALA A 306 -1.26 5.45 8.64
C ALA A 306 -2.23 4.76 9.61
N VAL A 307 -3.54 4.90 9.34
CA VAL A 307 -4.54 4.08 10.03
C VAL A 307 -4.76 2.79 9.23
N ARG A 308 -4.63 1.67 9.91
CA ARG A 308 -4.79 0.31 9.39
C ARG A 308 -6.05 -0.32 9.98
N ARG A 309 -6.85 -0.97 9.15
CA ARG A 309 -8.05 -1.73 9.55
C ARG A 309 -7.79 -3.23 9.37
N LYS A 310 -8.52 -4.01 10.15
CA LYS A 310 -8.47 -5.47 10.05
C LYS A 310 -8.86 -5.92 8.64
N SER A 311 -7.99 -6.72 8.03
CA SER A 311 -8.15 -7.18 6.65
C SER A 311 -7.38 -8.48 6.44
N GLU A 312 -8.00 -9.45 5.76
CA GLU A 312 -7.33 -10.69 5.34
C GLU A 312 -6.24 -10.44 4.27
N TRP A 313 -6.29 -9.28 3.61
CA TRP A 313 -5.32 -8.88 2.57
C TRP A 313 -4.08 -8.17 3.14
N ALA A 314 -4.13 -7.75 4.40
CA ALA A 314 -3.03 -7.09 5.09
C ALA A 314 -2.17 -8.12 5.85
N LYS A 315 -1.37 -8.90 5.11
CA LYS A 315 -0.56 -9.99 5.70
C LYS A 315 0.63 -9.50 6.53
N ASP A 316 1.03 -8.24 6.36
CA ASP A 316 2.07 -7.58 7.15
C ASP A 316 1.66 -7.42 8.63
N LEU A 317 0.37 -7.23 8.90
CA LEU A 317 -0.19 -7.03 10.24
C LEU A 317 -1.12 -8.18 10.64
N LEU A 318 -0.75 -8.95 11.66
CA LEU A 318 -1.53 -10.13 12.06
C LEU A 318 -2.87 -9.74 12.67
N GLU A 319 -3.90 -10.55 12.42
CA GLU A 319 -5.23 -10.39 13.01
C GLU A 319 -5.21 -10.34 14.54
N THR A 320 -4.30 -11.09 15.16
CA THR A 320 -4.13 -11.12 16.62
C THR A 320 -3.80 -9.74 17.18
N VAL A 321 -3.09 -8.88 16.43
CA VAL A 321 -2.75 -7.52 16.89
C VAL A 321 -4.00 -6.67 17.13
N PHE A 322 -5.02 -6.81 16.28
CA PHE A 322 -6.29 -6.10 16.47
C PHE A 322 -7.06 -6.63 17.68
N THR A 323 -7.03 -7.95 17.90
CA THR A 323 -7.66 -8.58 19.06
C THR A 323 -6.98 -8.20 20.36
N ASP A 324 -5.63 -8.21 20.39
CA ASP A 324 -4.83 -7.92 21.58
C ASP A 324 -4.99 -6.45 22.02
N LEU A 325 -5.19 -5.54 21.07
CA LEU A 325 -5.35 -4.11 21.33
C LEU A 325 -6.81 -3.67 21.50
N ASP A 326 -7.78 -4.58 21.32
CA ASP A 326 -9.23 -4.32 21.38
C ASP A 326 -9.65 -3.06 20.59
N ASP A 327 -9.16 -2.94 19.35
CA ASP A 327 -9.42 -1.78 18.49
C ASP A 327 -9.63 -2.23 17.03
N ASP A 328 -10.61 -1.63 16.35
CA ASP A 328 -10.90 -1.89 14.93
C ASP A 328 -9.99 -1.09 14.00
N LYS A 329 -9.28 -0.09 14.54
CA LYS A 329 -8.35 0.79 13.85
C LYS A 329 -7.03 0.85 14.61
N LEU A 330 -5.96 0.50 13.92
CA LEU A 330 -4.60 0.62 14.41
C LEU A 330 -3.87 1.75 13.70
N VAL A 331 -2.84 2.29 14.32
CA VAL A 331 -1.97 3.31 13.75
C VAL A 331 -0.56 2.75 13.64
N THR A 332 0.02 2.86 12.46
CA THR A 332 1.41 2.45 12.15
C THR A 332 2.15 3.61 11.49
N MET A 333 3.46 3.46 11.27
CA MET A 333 4.13 4.29 10.28
C MET A 333 3.59 4.00 8.87
N PRO A 334 3.64 4.97 7.93
CA PRO A 334 3.13 4.78 6.57
C PRO A 334 3.94 3.76 5.77
N SER A 335 5.20 3.54 6.11
CA SER A 335 6.05 2.54 5.48
C SER A 335 7.12 1.99 6.43
N PRO A 336 7.73 0.83 6.10
CA PRO A 336 8.81 0.24 6.87
C PRO A 336 10.04 1.13 6.98
N ALA A 337 10.31 1.96 5.96
CA ALA A 337 11.44 2.88 5.99
C ALA A 337 11.26 4.00 6.99
N GLU A 338 10.05 4.59 7.07
CA GLU A 338 9.75 5.59 8.09
C GLU A 338 9.82 4.97 9.49
N LEU A 339 9.32 3.74 9.66
CA LEU A 339 9.49 2.98 10.90
C LEU A 339 10.95 2.77 11.25
N TYR A 340 11.79 2.35 10.30
CA TYR A 340 13.23 2.19 10.51
C TYR A 340 13.86 3.48 11.07
N PHE A 341 13.52 4.65 10.54
CA PHE A 341 14.02 5.93 11.07
C PHE A 341 13.50 6.26 12.46
N VAL A 342 12.22 6.01 12.70
CA VAL A 342 11.61 6.22 14.03
C VAL A 342 12.33 5.38 15.08
N LEU A 343 12.62 4.10 14.78
CA LEU A 343 13.38 3.24 15.68
C LEU A 343 14.80 3.77 15.91
N LYS A 344 15.48 4.28 14.88
CA LYS A 344 16.80 4.92 15.05
C LYS A 344 16.76 6.22 15.84
N MET A 345 15.69 7.00 15.73
CA MET A 345 15.50 8.19 16.55
C MET A 345 15.24 7.83 18.02
N TYR A 346 14.43 6.79 18.25
CA TYR A 346 14.12 6.27 19.57
C TYR A 346 15.39 5.72 20.28
N GLU A 347 16.16 4.86 19.60
CA GLU A 347 17.44 4.33 20.10
C GLU A 347 18.45 5.42 20.45
N ALA A 348 18.38 6.56 19.76
CA ALA A 348 19.27 7.70 19.97
C ALA A 348 18.76 8.71 21.03
N GLY A 349 17.64 8.43 21.72
CA GLY A 349 17.03 9.34 22.71
C GLY A 349 16.45 10.63 22.11
N LYS A 350 16.29 10.71 20.78
CA LYS A 350 15.81 11.92 20.09
C LYS A 350 14.29 12.12 20.20
N LEU A 351 13.60 11.09 20.66
CA LEU A 351 12.16 11.11 20.90
C LEU A 351 11.83 11.31 22.38
N ASP A 352 12.81 11.49 23.27
CA ASP A 352 12.55 11.78 24.68
C ASP A 352 12.07 13.23 24.85
N ALA A 353 11.22 13.46 25.84
CA ALA A 353 10.78 14.82 26.16
C ALA A 353 12.02 15.62 26.58
N ALA A 354 12.04 16.92 26.28
CA ALA A 354 13.04 17.79 26.90
C ALA A 354 12.98 17.57 28.42
N PRO A 355 14.13 17.47 29.12
CA PRO A 355 14.09 17.44 30.58
C PRO A 355 13.24 18.61 31.05
N PRO A 356 12.39 18.43 32.09
CA PRO A 356 11.64 19.56 32.63
C PRO A 356 12.64 20.68 32.90
N ASN A 357 12.35 21.87 32.37
CA ASN A 357 13.11 23.06 32.74
C ASN A 357 12.95 23.22 34.25
N ASP A 358 13.94 22.77 35.01
CA ASP A 358 14.20 23.18 36.38
C ASP A 358 14.65 24.64 36.33
N ASP A 359 13.73 25.55 35.97
CA ASP A 359 13.82 27.00 36.18
C ASP A 359 12.53 27.65 35.66
N LYS A 360 11.56 27.83 36.56
CA LYS A 360 10.69 29.01 36.65
C LYS A 360 9.98 29.10 37.99
#